data_AF-A0A372QF12-F1
#
_entry.id   AF-A0A372QF12-F1
#
_cell.length_a   1.000
_cell.length_b   1.000
_cell.length_c   1.000
_cell.angle_alpha   90.00
_cell.angle_beta   90.00
_cell.angle_gamma   90.00
#
_symmetry.space_group_name_H-M   'P 1'
#
loop_
_entity.id
_entity.type
_entity.pdbx_description
1 polymer ?
#
loop_
_entity_poly.entity_id
_entity_poly.type
_entity_poly.pdbx_seq_one_letter_code
_entity_poly.pdbx_strand_id
1 'polypeptide(L)'
;MFAKKLKIILMINYLIFFRLVFGIFGFNEWYLPSFLRYEDSTFLLPMDDVKDDDSLGNLSFLKFFELSNEERMIIEHGQASLTVLEKKHDCFKEATTTLKNGCKNVNLSNNDKMQYAIRLAKCELATANLAFPMECDDFDHDVGKCIESISRIPQFWTTYSGYFREVSQMCFAMRYSLERDLLEEYNRNVTFKYHHILKHLHEIMMTLRKEEVNRLSQIKKFLTNMAKDVNELEKTTSFNMGSLKGILSDFQIITQSALSQIIHLNEELGKFVPNARIILDEINNANEQQLSTIKELTVTSKDIIQVNFEKLGQIYQASKIK
;
A
#
# COMPACT_ATOMS: atom_id res chain seq x y z
N MET A 1 -30.33 -32.38 8.50
CA MET A 1 -29.17 -32.40 7.56
C MET A 1 -28.80 -31.00 7.03
N PHE A 2 -29.75 -30.06 6.92
CA PHE A 2 -29.51 -28.65 6.57
C PHE A 2 -28.66 -27.85 7.60
N ALA A 3 -28.79 -28.14 8.90
CA ALA A 3 -28.04 -27.46 9.96
C ALA A 3 -26.52 -27.73 9.94
N LYS A 4 -26.07 -28.85 9.34
CA LYS A 4 -24.62 -29.14 9.16
C LYS A 4 -24.03 -28.42 7.95
N LYS A 5 -24.81 -28.19 6.89
CA LYS A 5 -24.37 -27.41 5.72
C LYS A 5 -24.30 -25.90 6.00
N LEU A 6 -25.19 -25.36 6.85
CA LEU A 6 -25.13 -23.96 7.29
C LEU A 6 -23.90 -23.66 8.16
N LYS A 7 -23.46 -24.61 8.99
CA LYS A 7 -22.22 -24.50 9.79
C LYS A 7 -20.96 -24.45 8.92
N ILE A 8 -20.93 -25.17 7.80
CA ILE A 8 -19.79 -25.20 6.86
C ILE A 8 -19.72 -23.88 6.08
N ILE A 9 -20.86 -23.32 5.67
CA ILE A 9 -20.92 -22.03 4.98
C ILE A 9 -20.52 -20.88 5.92
N LEU A 10 -20.90 -20.94 7.19
CA LEU A 10 -20.44 -19.98 8.21
C LEU A 10 -18.92 -20.11 8.49
N MET A 11 -18.36 -21.33 8.49
CA MET A 11 -16.92 -21.54 8.69
C MET A 11 -16.07 -21.03 7.51
N ILE A 12 -16.55 -21.21 6.28
CA ILE A 12 -15.88 -20.74 5.06
C ILE A 12 -15.92 -19.21 4.99
N ASN A 13 -17.05 -18.59 5.30
CA ASN A 13 -17.13 -17.12 5.41
C ASN A 13 -16.24 -16.57 6.53
N TYR A 14 -16.12 -17.28 7.67
CA TYR A 14 -15.23 -16.87 8.77
C TYR A 14 -13.74 -16.98 8.39
N LEU A 15 -13.34 -18.00 7.63
CA LEU A 15 -11.96 -18.18 7.13
C LEU A 15 -11.57 -17.15 6.05
N ILE A 16 -12.52 -16.75 5.21
CA ILE A 16 -12.32 -15.68 4.22
C ILE A 16 -12.25 -14.32 4.93
N PHE A 17 -13.07 -14.09 5.96
CA PHE A 17 -13.01 -12.89 6.79
C PHE A 17 -11.72 -12.81 7.61
N PHE A 18 -11.21 -13.93 8.13
CA PHE A 18 -9.93 -13.99 8.85
C PHE A 18 -8.73 -13.67 7.94
N ARG A 19 -8.73 -14.13 6.68
CA ARG A 19 -7.71 -13.76 5.69
C ARG A 19 -7.77 -12.28 5.25
N LEU A 20 -8.96 -11.69 5.23
CA LEU A 20 -9.15 -10.29 4.84
C LEU A 20 -8.85 -9.30 5.99
N VAL A 21 -9.12 -9.67 7.25
CA VAL A 21 -8.93 -8.79 8.41
C VAL A 21 -7.51 -8.87 8.99
N PHE A 22 -6.85 -10.04 8.95
CA PHE A 22 -5.52 -10.21 9.54
C PHE A 22 -4.36 -10.21 8.52
N GLY A 23 -4.63 -10.02 7.23
CA GLY A 23 -3.60 -9.94 6.19
C GLY A 23 -2.80 -8.63 6.14
N ILE A 24 -3.04 -7.68 7.05
CA ILE A 24 -2.46 -6.31 6.97
C ILE A 24 -1.37 -6.03 8.01
N PHE A 25 -1.20 -6.83 9.07
CA PHE A 25 -0.07 -6.62 9.99
C PHE A 25 0.59 -7.95 10.33
N GLY A 26 1.78 -8.15 9.77
CA GLY A 26 2.65 -9.24 10.17
C GLY A 26 3.08 -9.06 11.62
N PHE A 27 2.88 -10.10 12.44
CA PHE A 27 3.85 -10.56 13.44
C PHE A 27 3.43 -11.94 14.01
N ASN A 28 4.35 -12.89 13.83
CA ASN A 28 4.71 -14.07 14.63
C ASN A 28 3.66 -14.93 15.38
N GLU A 29 3.51 -16.14 14.86
CA GLU A 29 3.72 -17.44 15.54
C GLU A 29 2.97 -17.75 16.85
N TRP A 30 1.95 -18.63 16.79
CA TRP A 30 2.05 -20.03 17.25
C TRP A 30 0.80 -20.87 16.93
N TYR A 31 1.07 -22.14 16.67
CA TYR A 31 0.20 -23.31 16.44
C TYR A 31 -0.26 -23.67 15.01
N LEU A 32 0.53 -24.60 14.48
CA LEU A 32 0.44 -25.47 13.30
C LEU A 32 -0.85 -26.34 13.25
N PRO A 33 -1.21 -27.00 12.11
CA PRO A 33 -0.50 -28.21 11.67
C PRO A 33 -0.18 -28.33 10.16
N SER A 34 1.12 -28.50 9.89
CA SER A 34 1.75 -29.44 8.95
C SER A 34 1.08 -29.77 7.60
N PHE A 35 0.96 -28.83 6.67
CA PHE A 35 0.68 -29.19 5.26
C PHE A 35 1.23 -28.19 4.23
N LEU A 36 2.49 -27.76 4.35
CA LEU A 36 3.16 -27.02 3.27
C LEU A 36 4.64 -27.37 3.19
N ARG A 37 5.02 -28.09 2.14
CA ARG A 37 6.33 -27.96 1.50
C ARG A 37 6.21 -28.37 0.04
N TYR A 38 6.03 -27.40 -0.86
CA TYR A 38 6.54 -27.50 -2.23
C TYR A 38 6.69 -26.11 -2.86
N GLU A 39 7.76 -25.96 -3.63
CA GLU A 39 8.58 -24.76 -3.83
C GLU A 39 8.11 -23.76 -4.89
N ASP A 40 8.72 -22.57 -4.78
CA ASP A 40 8.90 -21.47 -5.73
C ASP A 40 8.39 -21.64 -7.17
N SER A 41 7.53 -20.72 -7.58
CA SER A 41 7.62 -20.15 -8.92
C SER A 41 7.12 -18.70 -8.93
N THR A 42 7.99 -17.85 -9.46
CA THR A 42 7.91 -16.42 -9.69
C THR A 42 6.63 -16.04 -10.44
N PHE A 43 5.77 -15.23 -9.82
CA PHE A 43 4.57 -14.69 -10.45
C PHE A 43 4.93 -13.50 -11.36
N LEU A 44 5.46 -13.80 -12.55
CA LEU A 44 5.48 -12.86 -13.67
C LEU A 44 4.19 -13.05 -14.46
N LEU A 45 3.38 -12.00 -14.54
CA LEU A 45 2.23 -11.95 -15.44
C LEU A 45 2.74 -11.89 -16.90
N PRO A 46 2.44 -12.88 -17.76
CA PRO A 46 2.54 -12.69 -19.20
C PRO A 46 1.22 -12.08 -19.68
N MET A 47 1.29 -10.83 -20.09
CA MET A 47 0.46 -10.35 -21.20
C MET A 47 1.17 -10.84 -22.45
N ASP A 48 0.70 -11.92 -23.08
CA ASP A 48 0.75 -12.14 -24.54
C ASP A 48 0.13 -13.51 -24.92
N ASP A 49 -0.51 -13.50 -26.08
CA ASP A 49 -1.07 -14.61 -26.87
C ASP A 49 -2.22 -15.46 -26.27
N VAL A 50 -3.44 -15.04 -26.64
CA VAL A 50 -4.60 -15.93 -26.77
C VAL A 50 -4.28 -16.96 -27.85
N LYS A 51 -3.88 -18.15 -27.42
CA LYS A 51 -4.09 -19.38 -28.19
C LYS A 51 -4.94 -20.31 -27.34
N ASP A 52 -5.98 -20.83 -28.01
CA ASP A 52 -6.87 -21.88 -27.55
C ASP A 52 -6.14 -22.87 -26.65
N ASP A 53 -6.49 -22.89 -25.37
CA ASP A 53 -6.21 -24.05 -24.54
C ASP A 53 -7.45 -24.41 -23.73
N ASP A 54 -7.90 -25.63 -24.00
CA ASP A 54 -9.12 -26.30 -23.56
C ASP A 54 -9.03 -26.71 -22.08
N SER A 55 -8.56 -25.81 -21.20
CA SER A 55 -8.32 -26.11 -19.79
C SER A 55 -9.52 -25.81 -18.88
N LEU A 56 -10.75 -25.82 -19.42
CA LEU A 56 -11.98 -25.77 -18.62
C LEU A 56 -12.44 -27.18 -18.15
N GLY A 57 -11.62 -28.20 -18.37
CA GLY A 57 -11.95 -29.61 -18.17
C GLY A 57 -11.90 -30.16 -16.75
N ASN A 58 -11.64 -29.36 -15.72
CA ASN A 58 -11.53 -29.92 -14.36
C ASN A 58 -12.06 -28.99 -13.24
N LEU A 59 -13.28 -28.47 -13.41
CA LEU A 59 -14.03 -27.95 -12.27
C LEU A 59 -14.64 -29.12 -11.47
N SER A 60 -13.85 -29.73 -10.59
CA SER A 60 -14.34 -30.68 -9.57
C SER A 60 -15.48 -30.11 -8.72
N PHE A 61 -15.61 -28.78 -8.64
CA PHE A 61 -16.73 -28.07 -8.04
C PHE A 61 -18.07 -28.31 -8.76
N LEU A 62 -18.09 -28.42 -10.09
CA LEU A 62 -19.32 -28.70 -10.86
C LEU A 62 -19.84 -30.12 -10.58
N LYS A 63 -18.94 -31.05 -10.29
CA LYS A 63 -19.27 -32.43 -9.87
C LYS A 63 -20.09 -32.49 -8.57
N PHE A 64 -20.00 -31.46 -7.71
CA PHE A 64 -20.83 -31.37 -6.50
C PHE A 64 -22.30 -31.02 -6.81
N PHE A 65 -22.58 -30.43 -7.98
CA PHE A 65 -23.93 -30.09 -8.44
C PHE A 65 -24.50 -31.10 -9.44
N GLU A 66 -23.73 -32.13 -9.80
CA GLU A 66 -24.22 -33.20 -10.67
C GLU A 66 -25.27 -34.03 -9.92
N LEU A 67 -26.52 -33.94 -10.40
CA LEU A 67 -27.57 -34.87 -10.01
C LEU A 67 -27.13 -36.30 -10.31
N SER A 68 -27.37 -37.21 -9.36
CA SER A 68 -27.24 -38.64 -9.64
C SER A 68 -28.24 -39.06 -10.73
N ASN A 69 -27.92 -40.15 -11.44
CA ASN A 69 -28.82 -40.69 -12.46
C ASN A 69 -30.19 -41.08 -11.88
N GLU A 70 -30.23 -41.55 -10.63
CA GLU A 70 -31.47 -41.90 -9.93
C GLU A 70 -32.33 -40.67 -9.64
N GLU A 71 -31.74 -39.60 -9.09
CA GLU A 71 -32.46 -38.34 -8.83
C GLU A 71 -32.99 -37.72 -10.13
N ARG A 72 -32.19 -37.77 -11.21
CA ARG A 72 -32.61 -37.30 -12.54
C ARG A 72 -33.86 -38.03 -13.03
N MET A 73 -33.87 -39.36 -12.96
CA MET A 73 -35.04 -40.15 -13.38
C MET A 73 -36.29 -39.80 -12.57
N ILE A 74 -36.16 -39.62 -11.26
CA ILE A 74 -37.31 -39.23 -10.39
C ILE A 74 -37.83 -37.85 -10.77
N ILE A 75 -36.93 -36.89 -11.04
CA ILE A 75 -37.30 -35.53 -11.44
C ILE A 75 -38.02 -35.55 -12.79
N GLU A 76 -37.43 -36.22 -13.79
CA GLU A 76 -38.01 -36.31 -15.14
C GLU A 76 -39.38 -36.97 -15.11
N HIS A 77 -39.53 -38.07 -14.36
CA HIS A 77 -40.83 -38.73 -14.19
C HIS A 77 -41.85 -37.81 -13.51
N GLY A 78 -41.48 -37.18 -12.40
CA GLY A 78 -42.37 -36.24 -11.71
C GLY A 78 -42.76 -35.05 -12.57
N GLN A 79 -41.84 -34.48 -13.35
CA GLN A 79 -42.11 -33.39 -14.29
C GLN A 79 -43.06 -33.81 -15.42
N ALA A 80 -42.88 -35.01 -15.97
CA ALA A 80 -43.77 -35.55 -16.98
C ALA A 80 -45.21 -35.70 -16.44
N SER A 81 -45.38 -36.30 -15.26
CA SER A 81 -46.69 -36.45 -14.64
C SER A 81 -47.36 -35.10 -14.36
N LEU A 82 -46.60 -34.11 -13.88
CA LEU A 82 -47.11 -32.76 -13.65
C LEU A 82 -47.53 -32.05 -14.93
N THR A 83 -46.73 -32.14 -15.99
CA THR A 83 -47.03 -31.53 -17.29
C THR A 83 -48.32 -32.11 -17.88
N VAL A 84 -48.58 -33.40 -17.66
CA VAL A 84 -49.83 -34.05 -18.07
C VAL A 84 -51.01 -33.51 -17.26
N LEU A 85 -50.87 -33.36 -15.94
CA LEU A 85 -51.93 -32.85 -15.06
C LEU A 85 -52.25 -31.37 -15.32
N GLU A 86 -51.24 -30.53 -15.57
CA GLU A 86 -51.41 -29.10 -15.87
C GLU A 86 -52.15 -28.85 -17.20
N LYS A 87 -52.10 -29.80 -18.14
CA LYS A 87 -52.83 -29.74 -19.42
C LYS A 87 -54.31 -30.13 -19.30
N LYS A 88 -54.73 -30.75 -18.19
CA LYS A 88 -56.12 -31.18 -17.97
C LYS A 88 -57.01 -30.02 -17.47
N HIS A 89 -58.34 -30.20 -17.52
CA HIS A 89 -59.36 -29.23 -17.12
C HIS A 89 -59.22 -28.72 -15.67
N ASP A 90 -59.98 -27.68 -15.32
CA ASP A 90 -59.86 -26.84 -14.11
C ASP A 90 -59.66 -27.61 -12.79
N CYS A 91 -60.31 -28.76 -12.57
CA CYS A 91 -60.16 -29.58 -11.36
C CYS A 91 -58.68 -30.00 -11.11
N PHE A 92 -58.00 -30.49 -12.16
CA PHE A 92 -56.61 -30.92 -12.04
C PHE A 92 -55.67 -29.72 -11.86
N LYS A 93 -55.99 -28.58 -12.47
CA LYS A 93 -55.22 -27.34 -12.32
C LYS A 93 -55.28 -26.81 -10.89
N GLU A 94 -56.47 -26.84 -10.27
CA GLU A 94 -56.65 -26.46 -8.87
C GLU A 94 -55.88 -27.41 -7.93
N ALA A 95 -56.07 -28.73 -8.09
CA ALA A 95 -55.37 -29.74 -7.29
C ALA A 95 -53.83 -29.62 -7.41
N THR A 96 -53.33 -29.39 -8.62
CA THR A 96 -51.89 -29.22 -8.89
C THR A 96 -51.34 -27.91 -8.31
N THR A 97 -52.13 -26.83 -8.31
CA THR A 97 -51.73 -25.54 -7.71
C THR A 97 -51.61 -25.67 -6.19
N THR A 98 -52.57 -26.33 -5.55
CA THR A 98 -52.52 -26.60 -4.10
C THR A 98 -51.34 -27.49 -3.76
N LEU A 99 -51.08 -28.54 -4.55
CA LEU A 99 -49.91 -29.40 -4.42
C LEU A 99 -48.61 -28.58 -4.50
N LYS A 100 -48.46 -27.72 -5.52
CA LYS A 100 -47.28 -26.85 -5.69
C LYS A 100 -46.99 -25.99 -4.47
N ASN A 101 -48.03 -25.46 -3.83
CA ASN A 101 -47.88 -24.66 -2.61
C ASN A 101 -47.50 -25.52 -1.40
N GLY A 102 -48.11 -26.70 -1.24
CA GLY A 102 -47.79 -27.63 -0.15
C GLY A 102 -46.39 -28.25 -0.25
N CYS A 103 -45.92 -28.52 -1.48
CA CYS A 103 -44.61 -29.09 -1.73
C CYS A 103 -43.45 -28.11 -1.44
N LYS A 104 -43.68 -26.83 -1.11
CA LYS A 104 -42.57 -25.91 -0.76
C LYS A 104 -41.78 -26.36 0.47
N ASN A 105 -42.36 -27.19 1.34
CA ASN A 105 -41.72 -27.69 2.54
C ASN A 105 -40.85 -28.93 2.29
N VAL A 106 -39.82 -29.12 3.13
CA VAL A 106 -38.79 -30.17 2.90
C VAL A 106 -39.37 -31.59 2.92
N ASN A 107 -40.41 -31.82 3.70
CA ASN A 107 -41.10 -33.10 3.80
C ASN A 107 -42.60 -32.86 3.70
N LEU A 108 -43.24 -33.47 2.70
CA LEU A 108 -44.69 -33.53 2.62
C LEU A 108 -45.20 -34.50 3.69
N SER A 109 -46.10 -34.05 4.58
CA SER A 109 -46.64 -34.96 5.60
C SER A 109 -47.46 -36.08 4.96
N ASN A 110 -47.60 -37.22 5.64
CA ASN A 110 -48.43 -38.31 5.12
C ASN A 110 -49.90 -37.88 4.95
N ASN A 111 -50.41 -37.02 5.85
CA ASN A 111 -51.76 -36.49 5.74
C ASN A 111 -51.92 -35.62 4.49
N ASP A 112 -50.94 -34.74 4.22
CA ASP A 112 -50.93 -33.93 3.00
C ASP A 112 -50.89 -34.81 1.75
N LYS A 113 -50.02 -35.84 1.73
CA LYS A 113 -49.96 -36.81 0.62
C LYS A 113 -51.31 -37.46 0.36
N MET A 114 -52.00 -37.88 1.42
CA MET A 114 -53.32 -38.49 1.32
C MET A 114 -54.34 -37.49 0.76
N GLN A 115 -54.38 -36.26 1.26
CA GLN A 115 -55.28 -35.23 0.77
C GLN A 115 -55.04 -34.89 -0.72
N TYR A 116 -53.78 -34.78 -1.14
CA TYR A 116 -53.46 -34.53 -2.55
C TYR A 116 -53.84 -35.70 -3.45
N ALA A 117 -53.60 -36.93 -3.01
CA ALA A 117 -54.03 -38.12 -3.74
C ALA A 117 -55.55 -38.21 -3.87
N ILE A 118 -56.30 -37.84 -2.82
CA ILE A 118 -57.77 -37.76 -2.85
C ILE A 118 -58.24 -36.70 -3.86
N ARG A 119 -57.65 -35.49 -3.84
CA ARG A 119 -57.99 -34.41 -4.79
C ARG A 119 -57.79 -34.84 -6.25
N LEU A 120 -56.63 -35.43 -6.56
CA LEU A 120 -56.32 -35.91 -7.91
C LEU A 120 -57.22 -37.09 -8.33
N ALA A 121 -57.48 -38.03 -7.42
CA ALA A 121 -58.38 -39.16 -7.69
C ALA A 121 -59.82 -38.70 -7.91
N LYS A 122 -60.31 -37.73 -7.14
CA LYS A 122 -61.63 -37.12 -7.32
C LYS A 122 -61.76 -36.51 -8.72
N CYS A 123 -60.74 -35.78 -9.18
CA CYS A 123 -60.73 -35.21 -10.53
C CYS A 123 -60.75 -36.29 -11.62
N GLU A 124 -59.96 -37.36 -11.50
CA GLU A 124 -59.91 -38.43 -12.51
C GLU A 124 -61.18 -39.27 -12.56
N LEU A 125 -61.76 -39.59 -11.41
CA LEU A 125 -63.02 -40.34 -11.37
C LEU A 125 -64.19 -39.50 -11.88
N ALA A 126 -64.16 -38.18 -11.65
CA ALA A 126 -65.13 -37.26 -12.23
C ALA A 126 -65.05 -37.22 -13.76
N THR A 127 -63.87 -37.36 -14.39
CA THR A 127 -63.79 -37.43 -15.87
C THR A 127 -64.44 -38.70 -16.44
N ALA A 128 -64.59 -39.75 -15.63
CA ALA A 128 -65.31 -40.97 -15.98
C ALA A 128 -66.81 -40.93 -15.58
N ASN A 129 -67.32 -39.78 -15.12
CA ASN A 129 -68.67 -39.63 -14.55
C ASN A 129 -68.97 -40.58 -13.38
N LEU A 130 -67.94 -40.95 -12.60
CA LEU A 130 -68.10 -41.74 -11.39
C LEU A 130 -68.32 -40.82 -10.20
N ALA A 131 -69.42 -41.02 -9.47
CA ALA A 131 -69.72 -40.26 -8.26
C ALA A 131 -68.74 -40.64 -7.14
N PHE A 132 -68.02 -39.65 -6.61
CA PHE A 132 -67.09 -39.83 -5.50
C PHE A 132 -67.86 -39.98 -4.17
N PRO A 133 -67.35 -40.72 -3.16
CA PRO A 133 -68.08 -40.94 -1.90
C PRO A 133 -68.38 -39.63 -1.17
N MET A 134 -69.60 -39.46 -0.65
CA MET A 134 -70.01 -38.24 0.07
C MET A 134 -69.23 -38.06 1.38
N GLU A 135 -68.74 -39.17 1.96
CA GLU A 135 -67.84 -39.17 3.10
C GLU A 135 -66.51 -38.43 2.83
N CYS A 136 -66.21 -38.14 1.56
CA CYS A 136 -65.06 -37.39 1.11
C CYS A 136 -65.37 -35.93 0.70
N ASP A 137 -66.55 -35.39 1.02
CA ASP A 137 -66.83 -33.98 0.71
C ASP A 137 -66.14 -33.01 1.68
N ASP A 138 -65.88 -33.43 2.92
CA ASP A 138 -65.08 -32.70 3.93
C ASP A 138 -63.89 -33.52 4.41
N PHE A 139 -63.15 -34.09 3.45
CA PHE A 139 -61.97 -34.94 3.74
C PHE A 139 -60.82 -34.17 4.40
N ASP A 140 -60.85 -32.84 4.45
CA ASP A 140 -59.82 -32.03 5.11
C ASP A 140 -59.82 -32.21 6.64
N HIS A 141 -60.98 -32.53 7.24
CA HIS A 141 -61.12 -32.78 8.68
C HIS A 141 -60.92 -34.26 9.07
N ASP A 142 -61.34 -35.20 8.22
CA ASP A 142 -61.21 -36.64 8.46
C ASP A 142 -60.84 -37.42 7.18
N VAL A 143 -59.55 -37.38 6.87
CA VAL A 143 -58.95 -38.08 5.73
C VAL A 143 -59.15 -39.60 5.85
N GLY A 144 -59.12 -40.14 7.08
CA GLY A 144 -59.20 -41.58 7.34
C GLY A 144 -60.53 -42.17 6.91
N LYS A 145 -61.63 -41.52 7.28
CA LYS A 145 -62.99 -41.93 6.89
C LYS A 145 -63.23 -41.89 5.38
N CYS A 146 -62.65 -40.89 4.71
CA CYS A 146 -62.68 -40.80 3.26
C CYS A 146 -61.90 -41.97 2.61
N ILE A 147 -60.69 -42.27 3.09
CA ILE A 147 -59.87 -43.40 2.58
C ILE A 147 -60.58 -44.73 2.80
N GLU A 148 -61.21 -44.94 3.95
CA GLU A 148 -61.98 -46.15 4.22
C GLU A 148 -63.08 -46.33 3.16
N SER A 149 -63.78 -45.26 2.82
CA SER A 149 -64.85 -45.26 1.81
C SER A 149 -64.31 -45.54 0.41
N ILE A 150 -63.18 -44.93 0.04
CA ILE A 150 -62.45 -45.21 -1.20
C ILE A 150 -62.04 -46.68 -1.30
N SER A 151 -61.59 -47.29 -0.19
CA SER A 151 -61.12 -48.67 -0.16
C SER A 151 -62.19 -49.72 -0.48
N ARG A 152 -63.47 -49.38 -0.32
CA ARG A 152 -64.61 -50.28 -0.60
C ARG A 152 -64.87 -50.45 -2.10
N ILE A 153 -64.36 -49.55 -2.94
CA ILE A 153 -64.58 -49.56 -4.39
C ILE A 153 -63.22 -49.76 -5.09
N PRO A 154 -62.98 -50.93 -5.73
CA PRO A 154 -61.66 -51.25 -6.30
C PRO A 154 -61.13 -50.21 -7.29
N GLN A 155 -62.00 -49.63 -8.11
CA GLN A 155 -61.62 -48.59 -9.07
C GLN A 155 -61.11 -47.34 -8.35
N PHE A 156 -61.77 -46.94 -7.25
CA PHE A 156 -61.40 -45.73 -6.52
C PHE A 156 -60.09 -45.95 -5.76
N TRP A 157 -59.93 -47.12 -5.13
CA TRP A 157 -58.68 -47.51 -4.48
C TRP A 157 -57.50 -47.53 -5.46
N THR A 158 -57.70 -48.04 -6.67
CA THR A 158 -56.63 -48.11 -7.69
C THR A 158 -56.19 -46.70 -8.08
N THR A 159 -57.13 -45.81 -8.42
CA THR A 159 -56.81 -44.41 -8.77
C THR A 159 -56.14 -43.67 -7.60
N TYR A 160 -56.70 -43.77 -6.38
CA TYR A 160 -56.13 -43.13 -5.20
C TYR A 160 -54.71 -43.62 -4.88
N SER A 161 -54.50 -44.94 -4.85
CA SER A 161 -53.21 -45.52 -4.48
C SER A 161 -52.12 -45.26 -5.52
N GLY A 162 -52.49 -45.12 -6.80
CA GLY A 162 -51.61 -44.62 -7.86
C GLY A 162 -51.11 -43.21 -7.53
N TYR A 163 -52.02 -42.26 -7.35
CA TYR A 163 -51.66 -40.88 -7.02
C TYR A 163 -50.89 -40.77 -5.70
N PHE A 164 -51.25 -41.54 -4.67
CA PHE A 164 -50.55 -41.51 -3.39
C PHE A 164 -49.05 -41.85 -3.53
N ARG A 165 -48.71 -42.79 -4.41
CA ARG A 165 -47.31 -43.16 -4.71
C ARG A 165 -46.59 -42.06 -5.50
N GLU A 166 -47.28 -41.46 -6.47
CA GLU A 166 -46.70 -40.46 -7.37
C GLU A 166 -46.52 -39.07 -6.75
N VAL A 167 -47.39 -38.66 -5.82
CA VAL A 167 -47.39 -37.33 -5.19
C VAL A 167 -46.03 -36.96 -4.59
N SER A 168 -45.29 -37.93 -4.03
CA SER A 168 -43.96 -37.67 -3.49
C SER A 168 -42.93 -37.32 -4.57
N GLN A 169 -43.00 -37.99 -5.73
CA GLN A 169 -42.11 -37.75 -6.86
C GLN A 169 -42.47 -36.44 -7.56
N MET A 170 -43.77 -36.16 -7.72
CA MET A 170 -44.27 -34.87 -8.20
C MET A 170 -43.78 -33.71 -7.31
N CYS A 171 -43.90 -33.83 -5.99
CA CYS A 171 -43.38 -32.80 -5.08
C CYS A 171 -41.88 -32.60 -5.20
N PHE A 172 -41.11 -33.69 -5.32
CA PHE A 172 -39.66 -33.60 -5.48
C PHE A 172 -39.29 -32.86 -6.77
N ALA A 173 -39.95 -33.22 -7.88
CA ALA A 173 -39.78 -32.55 -9.17
C ALA A 173 -40.14 -31.06 -9.13
N MET A 174 -41.27 -30.69 -8.51
CA MET A 174 -41.69 -29.28 -8.34
C MET A 174 -40.66 -28.50 -7.54
N ARG A 175 -40.22 -29.02 -6.41
CA ARG A 175 -39.23 -28.35 -5.56
C ARG A 175 -37.92 -28.16 -6.28
N TYR A 176 -37.44 -29.21 -6.94
CA TYR A 176 -36.21 -29.14 -7.71
C TYR A 176 -36.28 -28.01 -8.75
N SER A 177 -37.40 -27.91 -9.49
CA SER A 177 -37.59 -26.82 -10.46
C SER A 177 -37.56 -25.44 -9.81
N LEU A 178 -38.27 -25.25 -8.69
CA LEU A 178 -38.32 -23.97 -7.96
C LEU A 178 -36.95 -23.57 -7.37
N GLU A 179 -36.27 -24.52 -6.74
CA GLU A 179 -34.95 -24.32 -6.14
C GLU A 179 -33.90 -24.01 -7.21
N ARG A 180 -33.98 -24.66 -8.38
CA ARG A 180 -33.13 -24.37 -9.54
C ARG A 180 -33.36 -22.94 -10.06
N ASP A 181 -34.61 -22.55 -10.30
CA ASP A 181 -34.93 -21.22 -10.83
C ASP A 181 -34.46 -20.11 -9.86
N LEU A 182 -34.66 -20.30 -8.55
CA LEU A 182 -34.16 -19.39 -7.51
C LEU A 182 -32.63 -19.31 -7.49
N LEU A 183 -31.96 -20.46 -7.64
CA LEU A 183 -30.49 -20.52 -7.66
C LEU A 183 -29.93 -19.82 -8.90
N GLU A 184 -30.56 -20.00 -10.06
CA GLU A 184 -30.17 -19.31 -11.29
C GLU A 184 -30.34 -17.80 -11.16
N GLU A 185 -31.46 -17.33 -10.62
CA GLU A 185 -31.69 -15.90 -10.38
C GLU A 185 -30.65 -15.32 -9.41
N TYR A 186 -30.40 -16.01 -8.30
CA TYR A 186 -29.39 -15.61 -7.34
C TYR A 186 -27.99 -15.54 -7.97
N ASN A 187 -27.60 -16.56 -8.73
CA ASN A 187 -26.31 -16.61 -9.40
C ASN A 187 -26.16 -15.50 -10.46
N ARG A 188 -27.23 -15.19 -11.21
CA ARG A 188 -27.23 -14.05 -12.15
C ARG A 188 -27.02 -12.73 -11.41
N ASN A 189 -27.76 -12.50 -10.32
CA ASN A 189 -27.65 -11.28 -9.51
C ASN A 189 -26.26 -11.12 -8.88
N VAL A 190 -25.70 -12.21 -8.36
CA VAL A 190 -24.35 -12.22 -7.79
C VAL A 190 -23.31 -11.95 -8.86
N THR A 191 -23.37 -12.64 -10.00
CA THR A 191 -22.44 -12.45 -11.13
C THR A 191 -22.48 -11.02 -11.64
N PHE A 192 -23.67 -10.43 -11.78
CA PHE A 192 -23.83 -9.05 -12.20
C PHE A 192 -23.16 -8.07 -11.23
N LYS A 193 -23.34 -8.27 -9.92
CA LYS A 193 -22.67 -7.46 -8.89
C LYS A 193 -21.15 -7.60 -8.93
N TYR A 194 -20.64 -8.83 -9.06
CA TYR A 194 -19.20 -9.06 -9.20
C TYR A 194 -18.63 -8.40 -10.44
N HIS A 195 -19.31 -8.51 -11.58
CA HIS A 195 -18.91 -7.82 -12.81
C HIS A 195 -18.80 -6.30 -12.58
N HIS A 196 -19.80 -5.69 -11.94
CA HIS A 196 -19.77 -4.25 -11.63
C HIS A 196 -18.60 -3.87 -10.71
N ILE A 197 -18.35 -4.67 -9.66
CA ILE A 197 -17.23 -4.44 -8.74
C ILE A 197 -15.90 -4.55 -9.49
N LEU A 198 -15.71 -5.59 -10.30
CA LEU A 198 -14.48 -5.79 -11.07
C LEU A 198 -14.25 -4.66 -12.07
N LYS A 199 -15.31 -4.18 -12.72
CA LYS A 199 -15.22 -3.02 -13.61
C LYS A 199 -14.79 -1.75 -12.86
N HIS A 200 -15.39 -1.47 -11.71
CA HIS A 200 -15.03 -0.31 -10.90
C HIS A 200 -13.59 -0.41 -10.35
N LEU A 201 -13.16 -1.59 -9.92
CA LEU A 201 -11.76 -1.83 -9.51
C LEU A 201 -10.80 -1.61 -10.67
N HIS A 202 -11.15 -2.05 -11.88
CA HIS A 202 -10.36 -1.81 -13.07
C HIS A 202 -10.21 -0.30 -13.38
N GLU A 203 -11.29 0.47 -13.29
CA GLU A 203 -11.27 1.93 -13.48
C GLU A 203 -10.39 2.64 -12.43
N ILE A 204 -10.47 2.22 -11.16
CA ILE A 204 -9.58 2.72 -10.10
C ILE A 204 -8.12 2.41 -10.42
N MET A 205 -7.80 1.16 -10.79
CA MET A 205 -6.43 0.76 -11.12
C MET A 205 -5.85 1.58 -12.28
N MET A 206 -6.65 1.82 -13.32
CA MET A 206 -6.23 2.64 -14.46
C MET A 206 -5.96 4.10 -14.05
N THR A 207 -6.79 4.65 -13.17
CA THR A 207 -6.61 6.01 -12.65
C THR A 207 -5.34 6.12 -11.79
N LEU A 208 -5.13 5.17 -10.88
CA LEU A 208 -3.92 5.12 -10.04
C LEU A 208 -2.65 4.98 -10.89
N ARG A 209 -2.66 4.10 -11.91
CA ARG A 209 -1.53 3.95 -12.84
C ARG A 209 -1.22 5.25 -13.57
N LYS A 210 -2.25 6.00 -14.02
CA LYS A 210 -2.06 7.30 -14.67
C LYS A 210 -1.44 8.33 -13.73
N GLU A 211 -1.88 8.37 -12.48
CA GLU A 211 -1.32 9.25 -11.45
C GLU A 211 0.15 8.90 -11.15
N GLU A 212 0.46 7.62 -11.00
CA GLU A 212 1.82 7.12 -10.76
C GLU A 212 2.78 7.53 -11.88
N VAL A 213 2.38 7.32 -13.14
CA VAL A 213 3.18 7.75 -14.31
C VAL A 213 3.40 9.27 -14.32
N ASN A 214 2.36 10.05 -13.99
CA ASN A 214 2.49 11.51 -13.90
C ASN A 214 3.46 11.94 -12.79
N ARG A 215 3.37 11.33 -11.60
CA ARG A 215 4.30 11.60 -10.48
C ARG A 215 5.73 11.23 -10.84
N LEU A 216 5.94 10.05 -11.45
CA LEU A 216 7.26 9.62 -11.93
C LEU A 216 7.83 10.60 -12.96
N SER A 217 7.00 11.13 -13.87
CA SER A 217 7.43 12.16 -14.81
C SER A 217 7.86 13.46 -14.11
N GLN A 218 7.16 13.87 -13.05
CA GLN A 218 7.53 15.07 -12.27
C GLN A 218 8.84 14.86 -11.52
N ILE A 219 9.01 13.70 -10.87
CA ILE A 219 10.25 13.32 -10.19
C ILE A 219 11.42 13.31 -11.18
N LYS A 220 11.23 12.73 -12.37
CA LYS A 220 12.26 12.73 -13.41
C LYS A 220 12.68 14.14 -13.82
N LYS A 221 11.73 15.06 -14.01
CA LYS A 221 12.01 16.46 -14.31
C LYS A 221 12.78 17.14 -13.18
N PHE A 222 12.37 16.92 -11.94
CA PHE A 222 13.05 17.46 -10.76
C PHE A 222 14.51 16.95 -10.66
N LEU A 223 14.73 15.64 -10.82
CA LEU A 223 16.08 15.06 -10.83
C LEU A 223 16.96 15.64 -11.96
N THR A 224 16.37 15.86 -13.14
CA THR A 224 17.08 16.44 -14.29
C THR A 224 17.51 17.89 -14.00
N ASN A 225 16.62 18.68 -13.38
CA ASN A 225 16.93 20.05 -12.98
C ASN A 225 18.01 20.08 -11.89
N MET A 226 17.90 19.24 -10.85
CA MET A 226 18.95 19.15 -9.83
C MET A 226 20.31 18.75 -10.42
N ALA A 227 20.35 17.82 -11.38
CA ALA A 227 21.60 17.44 -12.04
C ALA A 227 22.22 18.64 -12.79
N LYS A 228 21.39 19.51 -13.37
CA LYS A 228 21.84 20.75 -14.01
C LYS A 228 22.40 21.73 -12.97
N ASP A 229 21.67 21.94 -11.87
CA ASP A 229 22.08 22.86 -10.80
C ASP A 229 23.39 22.42 -10.13
N VAL A 230 23.57 21.12 -9.91
CA VAL A 230 24.82 20.54 -9.37
C VAL A 230 25.99 20.78 -10.33
N ASN A 231 25.80 20.58 -11.64
CA ASN A 231 26.85 20.83 -12.64
C ASN A 231 27.20 22.33 -12.74
N GLU A 232 26.23 23.23 -12.57
CA GLU A 232 26.49 24.68 -12.55
C GLU A 232 27.24 25.11 -11.27
N LEU A 233 26.87 24.53 -10.12
CA LEU A 233 27.58 24.73 -8.86
C LEU A 233 29.02 24.20 -8.93
N GLU A 234 29.24 23.05 -9.56
CA GLU A 234 30.58 22.48 -9.79
C GLU A 234 31.46 23.42 -10.62
N LYS A 235 30.93 23.95 -11.73
CA LYS A 235 31.64 24.93 -12.57
C LYS A 235 32.00 26.20 -11.81
N THR A 236 31.06 26.74 -11.04
CA THR A 236 31.29 27.96 -10.25
C THR A 236 32.35 27.72 -9.17
N THR A 237 32.29 26.58 -8.50
CA THR A 237 33.27 26.18 -7.47
C THR A 237 34.65 25.99 -8.09
N SER A 238 34.74 25.35 -9.26
CA SER A 238 35.99 25.17 -10.02
C SER A 238 36.61 26.52 -10.44
N PHE A 239 35.79 27.43 -10.96
CA PHE A 239 36.21 28.78 -11.33
C PHE A 239 36.75 29.57 -10.13
N ASN A 240 36.00 29.59 -9.02
CA ASN A 240 36.41 30.27 -7.80
C ASN A 240 37.70 29.68 -7.21
N MET A 241 37.85 28.34 -7.23
CA MET A 241 39.07 27.66 -6.78
C MET A 241 40.27 28.01 -7.67
N GLY A 242 40.08 28.10 -8.99
CA GLY A 242 41.10 28.56 -9.93
C GLY A 242 41.54 29.99 -9.67
N SER A 243 40.58 30.90 -9.45
CA SER A 243 40.85 32.30 -9.09
C SER A 243 41.60 32.43 -7.76
N LEU A 244 41.15 31.72 -6.72
CA LEU A 244 41.82 31.69 -5.40
C LEU A 244 43.27 31.17 -5.53
N LYS A 245 43.48 30.11 -6.32
CA LYS A 245 44.81 29.58 -6.59
C LYS A 245 45.71 30.61 -7.28
N GLY A 246 45.18 31.38 -8.23
CA GLY A 246 45.87 32.49 -8.87
C GLY A 246 46.31 33.55 -7.84
N ILE A 247 45.38 34.02 -7.02
CA ILE A 247 45.65 35.01 -5.96
C ILE A 247 46.70 34.50 -4.97
N LEU A 248 46.63 33.24 -4.55
CA LEU A 248 47.61 32.64 -3.65
C LEU A 248 49.01 32.57 -4.28
N SER A 249 49.09 32.27 -5.58
CA SER A 249 50.35 32.27 -6.33
C SER A 249 50.95 33.69 -6.41
N ASP A 250 50.13 34.69 -6.70
CA ASP A 250 50.56 36.09 -6.76
C ASP A 250 51.04 36.57 -5.39
N PHE A 251 50.29 36.24 -4.33
CA PHE A 251 50.68 36.55 -2.96
C PHE A 251 52.01 35.89 -2.58
N GLN A 252 52.24 34.65 -3.00
CA GLN A 252 53.51 33.95 -2.78
C GLN A 252 54.69 34.66 -3.49
N ILE A 253 54.49 35.11 -4.74
CA ILE A 253 55.53 35.85 -5.48
C ILE A 253 55.83 37.19 -4.80
N ILE A 254 54.78 37.94 -4.41
CA ILE A 254 54.92 39.25 -3.75
C ILE A 254 55.65 39.09 -2.41
N THR A 255 55.26 38.11 -1.60
CA THR A 255 55.91 37.85 -0.31
C THR A 255 57.38 37.46 -0.47
N GLN A 256 57.73 36.61 -1.44
CA GLN A 256 59.13 36.29 -1.73
C GLN A 256 59.94 37.51 -2.18
N SER A 257 59.36 38.35 -3.04
CA SER A 257 59.99 39.61 -3.48
C SER A 257 60.21 40.56 -2.30
N ALA A 258 59.21 40.77 -1.45
CA ALA A 258 59.32 41.62 -0.27
C ALA A 258 60.38 41.09 0.71
N LEU A 259 60.43 39.77 0.92
CA LEU A 259 61.41 39.15 1.80
C LEU A 259 62.84 39.34 1.27
N SER A 260 63.04 39.21 -0.05
CA SER A 260 64.33 39.53 -0.70
C SER A 260 64.73 41.00 -0.51
N GLN A 261 63.79 41.93 -0.64
CA GLN A 261 64.04 43.35 -0.39
C GLN A 261 64.40 43.63 1.08
N ILE A 262 63.72 42.99 2.04
CA ILE A 262 64.03 43.12 3.47
C ILE A 262 65.44 42.59 3.77
N ILE A 263 65.81 41.44 3.21
CA ILE A 263 67.17 40.89 3.36
C ILE A 263 68.21 41.89 2.84
N HIS A 264 68.01 42.42 1.64
CA HIS A 264 68.91 43.40 1.05
C HIS A 264 69.02 44.69 1.89
N LEU A 265 67.89 45.21 2.39
CA LEU A 265 67.87 46.36 3.29
C LEU A 265 68.62 46.10 4.60
N ASN A 266 68.44 44.91 5.18
CA ASN A 266 69.14 44.54 6.40
C ASN A 266 70.66 44.40 6.18
N GLU A 267 71.08 43.88 5.03
CA GLU A 267 72.50 43.85 4.63
C GLU A 267 73.09 45.26 4.49
N GLU A 268 72.39 46.16 3.79
CA GLU A 268 72.82 47.56 3.63
C GLU A 268 72.87 48.31 4.97
N LEU A 269 71.86 48.11 5.84
CA LEU A 269 71.86 48.68 7.18
C LEU A 269 73.05 48.16 8.00
N GLY A 270 73.37 46.87 7.88
CA GLY A 270 74.55 46.25 8.51
C GLY A 270 75.87 46.87 8.08
N LYS A 271 75.98 47.40 6.87
CA LYS A 271 77.15 48.16 6.39
C LYS A 271 77.18 49.60 6.93
N PHE A 272 76.02 50.23 7.12
CA PHE A 272 75.93 51.61 7.59
C PHE A 272 76.19 51.76 9.10
N VAL A 273 75.66 50.85 9.91
CA VAL A 273 75.81 50.84 11.38
C VAL A 273 77.26 51.03 11.87
N PRO A 274 78.27 50.29 11.37
CA PRO A 274 79.65 50.47 11.83
C PRO A 274 80.20 51.86 11.47
N ASN A 275 79.88 52.38 10.28
CA ASN A 275 80.31 53.73 9.88
C ASN A 275 79.69 54.82 10.76
N ALA A 276 78.40 54.71 11.06
CA ALA A 276 77.73 55.63 11.98
C ALA A 276 78.34 55.57 13.39
N ARG A 277 78.72 54.38 13.85
CA ARG A 277 79.41 54.18 15.14
C ARG A 277 80.78 54.87 15.17
N ILE A 278 81.57 54.70 14.11
CA ILE A 278 82.88 55.35 13.96
C ILE A 278 82.73 56.88 14.03
N ILE A 279 81.79 57.46 13.27
CA ILE A 279 81.55 58.91 13.27
C ILE A 279 81.12 59.39 14.67
N LEU A 280 80.28 58.63 15.38
CA LEU A 280 79.85 58.98 16.73
C LEU A 280 81.03 58.99 17.72
N ASP A 281 81.92 58.00 17.62
CA ASP A 281 83.13 57.89 18.44
C ASP A 281 84.11 59.04 18.14
N GLU A 282 84.27 59.42 16.87
CA GLU A 282 85.06 60.59 16.46
C GLU A 282 84.52 61.90 17.04
N ILE A 283 83.20 62.12 16.98
CA ILE A 283 82.55 63.30 17.56
C ILE A 283 82.74 63.34 19.08
N ASN A 284 82.57 62.22 19.77
CA ASN A 284 82.77 62.14 21.22
C ASN A 284 84.22 62.47 21.60
N ASN A 285 85.21 61.89 20.90
CA ASN A 285 86.63 62.19 21.14
C ASN A 285 86.95 63.67 20.87
N ALA A 286 86.41 64.26 19.80
CA ALA A 286 86.60 65.67 19.49
C ALA A 286 86.00 66.58 20.58
N ASN A 287 84.81 66.24 21.09
CA ASN A 287 84.17 66.96 22.19
C ASN A 287 85.00 66.86 23.48
N GLU A 288 85.52 65.69 23.82
CA GLU A 288 86.40 65.52 24.99
C GLU A 288 87.70 66.34 24.85
N GLN A 289 88.30 66.35 23.66
CA GLN A 289 89.49 67.16 23.37
C GLN A 289 89.20 68.66 23.52
N GLN A 290 88.10 69.16 22.94
CA GLN A 290 87.70 70.56 23.08
C GLN A 290 87.45 70.94 24.54
N LEU A 291 86.80 70.07 25.32
CA LEU A 291 86.55 70.32 26.74
C LEU A 291 87.87 70.41 27.54
N SER A 292 88.86 69.58 27.21
CA SER A 292 90.19 69.65 27.80
C SER A 292 90.88 70.99 27.49
N THR A 293 90.87 71.42 26.23
CA THR A 293 91.46 72.70 25.81
C THR A 293 90.78 73.89 26.48
N ILE A 294 89.44 73.88 26.61
CA ILE A 294 88.69 74.92 27.32
C ILE A 294 89.08 74.97 28.80
N LYS A 295 89.23 73.82 29.47
CA LYS A 295 89.69 73.76 30.87
C LYS A 295 91.08 74.39 31.02
N GLU A 296 92.01 74.06 30.11
CA GLU A 296 93.37 74.59 30.12
C GLU A 296 93.38 76.10 29.90
N LEU A 297 92.66 76.60 28.88
CA LEU A 297 92.48 78.05 28.65
C LEU A 297 91.87 78.77 29.85
N THR A 298 90.92 78.14 30.55
CA THR A 298 90.29 78.71 31.75
C THR A 298 91.30 78.84 32.88
N VAL A 299 92.17 77.83 33.08
CA VAL A 299 93.27 77.89 34.06
C VAL A 299 94.26 78.98 33.69
N THR A 300 94.74 79.01 32.44
CA THR A 300 95.68 80.04 31.98
C THR A 300 95.10 81.44 32.09
N SER A 301 93.83 81.63 31.72
CA SER A 301 93.13 82.91 31.89
C SER A 301 93.06 83.32 33.35
N LYS A 302 92.80 82.38 34.26
CA LYS A 302 92.79 82.64 35.71
C LYS A 302 94.16 83.08 36.20
N ASP A 303 95.22 82.41 35.75
CA ASP A 303 96.61 82.74 36.12
C ASP A 303 97.02 84.12 35.59
N ILE A 304 96.69 84.46 34.34
CA ILE A 304 96.96 85.80 33.76
C ILE A 304 96.20 86.88 34.52
N ILE A 305 94.92 86.66 34.84
CA ILE A 305 94.12 87.59 35.64
C ILE A 305 94.79 87.80 37.01
N GLN A 306 95.20 86.73 37.67
CA GLN A 306 95.88 86.81 38.97
C GLN A 306 97.19 87.61 38.89
N VAL A 307 98.07 87.30 37.93
CA VAL A 307 99.33 88.03 37.72
C VAL A 307 99.10 89.51 37.42
N ASN A 308 98.09 89.83 36.61
CA ASN A 308 97.76 91.23 36.30
C ASN A 308 97.21 91.96 37.52
N PHE A 309 96.38 91.32 38.35
CA PHE A 309 95.92 91.90 39.62
C PHE A 309 97.07 92.10 40.62
N GLU A 310 98.02 91.16 40.70
CA GLU A 310 99.22 91.30 41.52
C GLU A 310 100.10 92.47 41.05
N LYS A 311 100.34 92.59 39.73
CA LYS A 311 101.07 93.73 39.14
C LYS A 311 100.37 95.07 39.37
N LEU A 312 99.05 95.13 39.21
CA LEU A 312 98.27 96.34 39.51
C LEU A 312 98.34 96.69 40.99
N GLY A 313 98.32 95.70 41.88
CA GLY A 313 98.56 95.89 43.31
C GLY A 313 99.94 96.47 43.59
N GLN A 314 100.99 95.98 42.93
CA GLN A 314 102.36 96.51 43.05
C GLN A 314 102.48 97.94 42.50
N ILE A 315 101.87 98.25 41.35
CA ILE A 315 101.85 99.60 40.77
C ILE A 315 101.11 100.57 41.69
N TYR A 316 99.96 100.16 42.24
CA TYR A 316 99.19 100.96 43.19
C TYR A 316 100.01 101.24 44.46
N GLN A 317 100.74 100.25 45.00
CA GLN A 317 101.64 100.46 46.12
C GLN A 317 102.82 101.38 45.78
N ALA A 318 103.42 101.25 44.58
CA ALA A 318 104.51 102.11 44.12
C ALA A 318 104.06 103.57 43.87
N SER A 319 102.80 103.78 43.47
CA SER A 319 102.22 105.12 43.25
C SER A 319 101.91 105.90 44.54
N LYS A 320 102.00 105.26 45.70
CA LYS A 320 101.65 105.86 47.00
C LYS A 320 102.85 106.44 47.77
N ILE A 321 104.07 106.37 47.22
CA ILE A 321 105.33 106.80 47.86
C ILE A 321 105.93 108.07 47.21
N LYS A 322 105.10 108.93 46.61
CA LYS A 322 105.54 110.28 46.20
C LYS A 322 104.57 111.36 46.62
#